data_AF-A0A0H3NT70-F1
#
_entry.id   AF-A0A0H3NT70-F1
#
_cell.length_a   1.000
_cell.length_b   1.000
_cell.length_c   1.000
_cell.angle_alpha   90.00
_cell.angle_beta   90.00
_cell.angle_gamma   90.00
#
_symmetry.space_group_name_H-M   'P 1'
#
loop_
_entity.id
_entity.type
_entity.pdbx_description
1 polymer ?
#
loop_
_entity_poly.entity_id
_entity_poly.type
_entity_poly.pdbx_seq_one_letter_code
_entity_poly.pdbx_strand_id
1 'polypeptide(L)' 'MQTRASYMKANAVLLHQCEILSAVPGCYQQAVCQGSALNVSSK' A
#
# COMPACT_ATOMS: atom_id res chain seq x y z
N MET A 1 -4.07 -0.55 -2.36
CA MET A 1 -3.25 0.46 -1.67
C MET A 1 -2.94 1.67 -2.56
N GLN A 2 -2.52 1.51 -3.83
CA GLN A 2 -2.38 2.65 -4.77
C GLN A 2 -3.63 3.54 -4.84
N THR A 3 -4.83 2.96 -4.98
CA THR A 3 -6.08 3.74 -4.96
C THR A 3 -6.26 4.57 -3.69
N ARG A 4 -5.85 4.05 -2.53
CA ARG A 4 -5.88 4.79 -1.25
C ARG A 4 -4.89 5.96 -1.28
N ALA A 5 -3.70 5.75 -1.80
CA ALA A 5 -2.71 6.82 -1.99
C ALA A 5 -3.23 7.91 -2.95
N SER A 6 -3.90 7.53 -4.04
CA SER A 6 -4.53 8.47 -4.97
C SER A 6 -5.60 9.33 -4.29
N TYR A 7 -6.43 8.75 -3.41
CA TYR A 7 -7.39 9.53 -2.61
C TYR A 7 -6.72 10.53 -1.64
N MET A 8 -5.47 10.29 -1.25
CA MET A 8 -4.64 11.22 -0.48
C MET A 8 -3.93 12.27 -1.35
N LYS A 9 -4.27 12.36 -2.65
CA LYS A 9 -3.63 13.24 -3.64
C LYS A 9 -2.13 12.95 -3.84
N ALA A 10 -1.68 11.73 -3.56
CA ALA A 10 -0.34 11.26 -3.93
C ALA A 10 -0.31 10.85 -5.40
N ASN A 11 0.82 11.07 -6.08
CA ASN A 11 1.06 10.66 -7.46
C ASN A 11 2.02 9.46 -7.58
N ALA A 12 2.64 9.04 -6.46
CA ALA A 12 3.50 7.88 -6.39
C ALA A 12 3.31 7.13 -5.07
N VAL A 13 3.70 5.85 -5.05
CA VAL A 13 3.81 5.07 -3.83
C VAL A 13 5.18 4.43 -3.77
N LEU A 14 5.92 4.69 -2.69
CA LEU A 14 7.12 3.93 -2.37
C LEU A 14 6.71 2.68 -1.60
N LEU A 15 6.77 1.53 -2.26
CA LEU A 15 6.44 0.25 -1.64
C LEU A 15 7.54 -0.15 -0.64
N HIS A 16 7.16 -0.50 0.58
CA HIS A 16 8.10 -0.99 1.58
C HIS A 16 8.10 -2.52 1.61
N GLN A 17 6.91 -3.12 1.73
CA GLN A 17 6.75 -4.55 1.91
C GLN A 17 5.39 -5.01 1.40
N CYS A 18 5.35 -6.20 0.82
CA CYS A 18 4.12 -6.95 0.56
C CYS A 18 4.30 -8.37 1.11
N GLU A 19 3.36 -8.80 1.95
CA GLU A 19 3.38 -10.13 2.55
C GLU A 19 2.01 -10.79 2.45
N ILE A 20 2.02 -12.12 2.37
CA ILE A 20 0.82 -12.94 2.44
C ILE A 20 0.78 -13.55 3.84
N LEU A 21 -0.27 -13.20 4.60
CA LEU A 21 -0.50 -13.68 5.95
C LEU A 21 -1.59 -14.75 5.93
N SER A 22 -1.30 -15.93 6.50
CA SER A 22 -2.24 -17.05 6.58
C SER A 22 -2.93 -17.21 7.94
N ALA A 23 -2.49 -16.46 8.95
CA ALA A 23 -3.00 -16.56 10.34
C ALA A 23 -3.84 -15.34 10.75
N VAL A 24 -4.60 -14.76 9.82
CA VAL A 24 -5.45 -13.59 10.09
C VAL A 24 -6.84 -14.08 10.52
N PRO A 25 -7.34 -13.71 11.72
CA PRO A 25 -8.66 -14.13 12.17
C PRO A 25 -9.75 -13.76 11.14
N GLY A 26 -10.53 -14.75 10.70
CA GLY A 26 -11.62 -14.56 9.73
C GLY A 26 -11.18 -14.47 8.26
N CYS A 27 -9.89 -14.57 7.95
CA CYS A 27 -9.38 -14.58 6.58
C CYS A 27 -8.53 -15.83 6.36
N TYR A 28 -8.85 -16.64 5.34
CA TYR A 28 -8.02 -17.80 4.98
C TYR A 28 -6.58 -17.40 4.65
N GLN A 29 -6.44 -16.36 3.82
CA GLN A 29 -5.17 -15.68 3.53
C GLN A 29 -5.44 -14.21 3.25
N GLN A 30 -4.53 -13.34 3.66
CA GLN A 30 -4.60 -11.90 3.41
C GLN A 30 -3.27 -11.39 2.87
N ALA A 31 -3.32 -10.72 1.71
CA ALA A 31 -2.17 -9.97 1.21
C ALA A 31 -2.18 -8.55 1.78
N VAL A 32 -1.12 -8.17 2.50
CA VAL A 32 -0.94 -6.83 3.04
C VAL A 32 0.25 -6.19 2.35
N CYS A 33 0.02 -5.02 1.74
CA CYS A 33 1.07 -4.22 1.15
C CYS A 33 1.15 -2.87 1.86
N GLN A 34 2.33 -2.58 2.42
CA GLN A 34 2.66 -1.34 3.10
C GLN A 34 3.59 -0.50 2.25
N GLY A 35 3.39 0.81 2.30
CA GLY A 35 4.20 1.77 1.57
C GLY A 35 3.83 3.20 1.91
N SER A 36 4.67 4.13 1.49
CA SER A 36 4.47 5.56 1.69
C SER A 36 3.81 6.18 0.47
N ALA A 37 2.72 6.92 0.68
CA ALA A 37 2.10 7.74 -0.35
C ALA A 37 2.93 9.02 -0.54
N LEU A 38 3.45 9.24 -1.75
CA LEU A 38 4.32 10.37 -2.07
C LEU A 38 3.68 11.27 -3.11
N ASN A 39 3.84 12.58 -2.94
CA ASN A 39 3.56 13.56 -3.98
C ASN A 39 4.89 14.14 -4.48
N VAL A 40 5.39 13.59 -5.57
CA VAL A 40 6.68 13.95 -6.16
C VAL A 40 6.47 15.10 -7.13
N SER A 41 7.15 16.22 -6.92
CA SER A 41 7.24 17.31 -7.89
C SER A 41 8.45 17.06 -8.78
N SER A 42 8.25 17.03 -10.09
CA SER A 42 9.33 17.19 -11.07
C SER A 42 9.88 18.60 -10.91
N LYS A 43 11.19 18.74 -10.69
CA LYS A 43 11.87 20.04 -10.71
C LYS A 43 12.82 20.09 -11.90
#